data_AF-A0A814RTL9-F1
#
_entry.id   AF-A0A814RTL9-F1
#
_cell.length_a   1.000
_cell.length_b   1.000
_cell.length_c   1.000
_cell.angle_alpha   90.00
_cell.angle_beta   90.00
_cell.angle_gamma   90.00
#
_symmetry.space_group_name_H-M   'P 1'
#
loop_
_entity.id
_entity.type
_entity.pdbx_description
1 polymer ?
#
loop_
_entity_poly.entity_id
_entity_poly.type
_entity_poly.pdbx_seq_one_letter_code
_entity_poly.pdbx_strand_id
1 'polypeptide(L)'
;MGCGAGRPYTKKDIETYLNKNQLRLPSAELVEGGTIKLKTNDGFFNSSTLLDSKWLQNKMTNSEYHQAIEHINQRVAHAVLGTSTTLPINQIPKSQTALLAVEELNDKYKGRVHFLFQHTEQENSINGTESFLYINFK
;
A
#
# COMPACT_ATOMS: atom_id res chain seq x y z
N MET A 1 35.64 16.52 -4.29
CA MET A 1 34.66 15.41 -4.23
C MET A 1 33.31 16.03 -3.90
N GLY A 2 32.43 16.19 -4.89
CA GLY A 2 31.09 16.74 -4.66
C GLY A 2 30.16 15.60 -4.25
N CYS A 3 29.82 15.51 -2.96
CA CYS A 3 28.73 14.64 -2.52
C CYS A 3 27.45 15.11 -3.21
N GLY A 4 26.92 14.29 -4.12
CA GLY A 4 25.66 14.55 -4.80
C GLY A 4 24.53 14.56 -3.77
N ALA A 5 24.20 15.75 -3.26
CA ALA A 5 23.03 15.93 -2.43
C ALA A 5 21.79 15.64 -3.29
N GLY A 6 21.18 14.47 -3.09
CA GLY A 6 19.92 14.14 -3.74
C GLY A 6 18.86 15.15 -3.33
N ARG A 7 18.18 15.74 -4.33
CA ARG A 7 17.05 16.66 -4.10
C ARG A 7 15.93 15.94 -3.34
N PRO A 8 15.05 16.66 -2.62
CA PRO A 8 13.88 16.02 -2.03
C PRO A 8 12.92 15.49 -3.10
N TYR A 9 12.24 14.38 -2.80
CA TYR A 9 11.13 13.88 -3.61
C TYR A 9 9.97 14.87 -3.59
N THR A 10 9.43 15.13 -4.77
CA THR A 10 8.25 15.97 -4.99
C THR A 10 7.01 15.12 -5.23
N LYS A 11 5.83 15.75 -5.15
CA LYS A 11 4.56 15.09 -5.51
C LYS A 11 4.61 14.46 -6.91
N LYS A 12 5.19 15.16 -7.88
CA LYS A 12 5.33 14.67 -9.26
C LYS A 12 6.22 13.43 -9.37
N ASP A 13 7.27 13.35 -8.56
CA ASP A 13 8.15 12.17 -8.54
C ASP A 13 7.40 10.94 -8.03
N ILE A 14 6.60 11.13 -6.98
CA ILE A 14 5.76 10.07 -6.40
C ILE A 14 4.69 9.64 -7.41
N GLU A 15 3.94 10.57 -8.00
CA GLU A 15 2.94 10.26 -9.03
C GLU A 15 3.55 9.51 -10.23
N THR A 16 4.74 9.92 -10.67
CA THR A 16 5.47 9.23 -11.74
C THR A 16 5.87 7.81 -11.33
N TYR A 17 6.30 7.63 -10.08
CA TYR A 17 6.63 6.32 -9.53
C TYR A 17 5.39 5.41 -9.47
N LEU A 18 4.27 5.93 -8.97
CA LEU A 18 3.01 5.18 -8.85
C LEU A 18 2.49 4.76 -10.22
N ASN A 19 2.45 5.67 -11.20
CA ASN A 19 2.01 5.37 -12.56
C ASN A 19 2.87 4.30 -13.24
N LYS A 20 4.17 4.25 -12.94
CA LYS A 20 5.09 3.25 -13.53
C LYS A 20 5.02 1.89 -12.85
N ASN A 21 4.73 1.83 -11.55
CA ASN A 21 4.87 0.62 -10.74
C ASN A 21 3.53 0.02 -10.28
N GLN A 22 2.51 0.82 -9.94
CA GLN A 22 1.23 0.31 -9.45
C GLN A 22 0.45 -0.45 -10.52
N LEU A 23 0.50 -0.02 -11.79
CA LEU A 23 -0.19 -0.69 -12.91
C LEU A 23 0.38 -2.07 -13.26
N ARG A 24 1.55 -2.44 -12.72
CA ARG A 24 2.23 -3.70 -13.05
C ARG A 24 1.86 -4.87 -12.12
N LEU A 25 1.12 -4.63 -11.04
CA LEU A 25 0.84 -5.63 -10.02
C LEU A 25 -0.68 -5.85 -9.86
N PRO A 26 -1.29 -6.81 -10.57
CA PRO A 26 -2.62 -7.32 -10.23
C PRO A 26 -2.46 -8.29 -9.06
N SER A 27 -2.29 -7.79 -7.83
CA SER A 27 -1.87 -8.62 -6.68
C SER A 27 -2.97 -8.89 -5.65
N ALA A 28 -4.25 -8.70 -6.00
CA ALA A 28 -5.36 -9.10 -5.14
C ALA A 28 -5.63 -10.59 -5.25
N GLU A 29 -5.46 -11.31 -4.14
CA GLU A 29 -5.74 -12.73 -4.01
C GLU A 29 -6.85 -12.93 -2.98
N LEU A 30 -7.84 -13.76 -3.30
CA LEU A 30 -8.80 -14.23 -2.30
C LEU A 30 -8.20 -15.45 -1.59
N VAL A 31 -7.91 -15.31 -0.30
CA VAL A 31 -7.41 -16.41 0.53
C VAL A 31 -8.53 -17.07 1.33
N GLU A 32 -8.22 -18.22 1.93
CA GLU A 32 -9.17 -18.99 2.75
C GLU A 32 -9.88 -18.10 3.78
N GLY A 33 -11.18 -18.37 3.99
CA GLY A 33 -12.03 -17.57 4.87
C GLY A 33 -12.59 -16.28 4.24
N GLY A 34 -12.44 -16.09 2.92
CA GLY A 34 -13.04 -14.94 2.21
C GLY A 34 -12.30 -13.63 2.43
N THR A 35 -11.01 -13.70 2.76
CA THR A 35 -10.14 -12.55 3.01
C THR A 35 -9.45 -12.13 1.72
N ILE A 36 -9.44 -10.85 1.41
CA ILE A 36 -8.67 -10.32 0.28
C ILE A 36 -7.26 -10.00 0.78
N LYS A 37 -6.24 -10.50 0.09
CA LYS A 37 -4.83 -10.24 0.35
C LYS A 37 -4.27 -9.41 -0.81
N LEU A 38 -3.68 -8.26 -0.51
CA LEU A 38 -2.90 -7.46 -1.45
C LEU A 38 -1.43 -7.56 -1.13
N LYS A 39 -0.58 -7.68 -2.15
CA LYS A 39 0.88 -7.71 -2.02
C LYS A 39 1.54 -6.51 -2.70
N THR A 40 2.55 -5.94 -2.06
CA THR A 40 3.44 -4.94 -2.65
C THR A 40 4.88 -5.10 -2.14
N ASN A 41 5.84 -4.63 -2.95
CA ASN A 41 7.26 -4.63 -2.62
C ASN A 41 7.80 -3.23 -2.28
N ASP A 42 6.94 -2.22 -2.27
CA ASP A 42 7.35 -0.82 -2.09
C ASP A 42 6.45 -0.02 -1.15
N GLY A 43 5.48 -0.68 -0.51
CA GLY A 43 4.51 -0.08 0.40
C GLY A 43 3.31 0.59 -0.27
N PHE A 44 3.26 0.66 -1.60
CA PHE A 44 2.10 1.14 -2.34
C PHE A 44 1.27 -0.02 -2.89
N PHE A 45 -0.03 0.01 -2.64
CA PHE A 45 -0.97 -1.02 -3.08
C PHE A 45 -1.66 -0.59 -4.38
N ASN A 46 -1.97 -1.51 -5.28
CA ASN A 46 -2.73 -1.18 -6.48
C ASN A 46 -4.22 -1.05 -6.10
N SER A 47 -4.81 0.13 -6.25
CA SER A 47 -6.26 0.31 -6.02
C SER A 47 -7.09 -0.29 -7.14
N SER A 48 -6.56 -0.36 -8.37
CA SER A 48 -7.22 -0.91 -9.55
C SER A 48 -7.04 -2.43 -9.70
N THR A 49 -6.86 -3.15 -8.61
CA THR A 49 -6.73 -4.62 -8.65
C THR A 49 -7.98 -5.27 -9.24
N LEU A 50 -7.79 -6.31 -10.05
CA LEU A 50 -8.89 -7.11 -10.59
C LEU A 50 -9.52 -7.94 -9.46
N LEU A 51 -10.58 -7.41 -8.85
CA LEU A 51 -11.40 -8.14 -7.88
C LEU A 51 -12.81 -8.37 -8.46
N ASP A 52 -13.37 -9.56 -8.23
CA ASP A 52 -14.80 -9.77 -8.44
C ASP A 52 -15.55 -9.04 -7.32
N SER A 53 -16.58 -8.26 -7.65
CA SER A 53 -17.37 -7.52 -6.66
C SER A 53 -17.99 -8.44 -5.60
N LYS A 54 -18.19 -9.72 -5.92
CA LYS A 54 -18.65 -10.75 -4.96
C LYS A 54 -17.67 -10.95 -3.80
N TRP A 55 -16.38 -10.69 -3.99
CA TRP A 55 -15.36 -10.83 -2.93
C TRP A 55 -15.57 -9.83 -1.79
N LEU A 56 -16.25 -8.71 -2.07
CA LEU A 56 -16.57 -7.69 -1.06
C LEU A 56 -17.79 -8.04 -0.20
N GLN A 57 -18.46 -9.17 -0.49
CA GLN A 57 -19.54 -9.75 0.31
C GLN A 57 -20.68 -8.79 0.69
N ASN A 58 -20.97 -7.78 -0.15
CA ASN A 58 -21.91 -6.68 0.14
C ASN A 58 -21.59 -5.86 1.40
N LYS A 59 -20.40 -6.01 2.00
CA LYS A 59 -19.92 -5.25 3.16
C LYS A 59 -19.20 -3.96 2.75
N MET A 60 -18.73 -3.93 1.50
CA MET A 60 -18.03 -2.82 0.88
C MET A 60 -18.39 -2.74 -0.61
N THR A 61 -18.47 -1.54 -1.16
CA THR A 61 -18.59 -1.30 -2.61
C THR A 61 -17.22 -1.24 -3.27
N ASN A 62 -17.14 -1.49 -4.59
CA ASN A 62 -15.88 -1.32 -5.33
C ASN A 62 -15.29 0.09 -5.17
N SER A 63 -16.16 1.11 -5.08
CA SER A 63 -15.74 2.49 -4.84
C SER A 63 -15.11 2.67 -3.45
N GLU A 64 -15.74 2.15 -2.39
CA GLU A 64 -15.18 2.18 -1.03
C GLU A 64 -13.86 1.41 -0.95
N TYR A 65 -13.74 0.29 -1.66
CA TYR A 65 -12.49 -0.46 -1.76
C TYR A 65 -11.39 0.38 -2.41
N HIS A 66 -11.64 0.96 -3.59
CA HIS A 66 -10.67 1.83 -4.26
C HIS A 66 -10.24 2.99 -3.35
N GLN A 67 -11.20 3.66 -2.71
CA GLN A 67 -10.93 4.76 -1.79
C GLN A 67 -10.10 4.33 -0.58
N ALA A 68 -10.34 3.14 -0.02
CA ALA A 68 -9.57 2.63 1.11
C ALA A 68 -8.10 2.40 0.71
N ILE A 69 -7.87 1.80 -0.45
CA ILE A 69 -6.50 1.57 -0.95
C ILE A 69 -5.81 2.89 -1.31
N GLU A 70 -6.52 3.83 -1.93
CA GLU A 70 -5.99 5.16 -2.23
C GLU A 70 -5.64 5.94 -0.97
N HIS A 71 -6.44 5.83 0.10
CA HIS A 71 -6.15 6.46 1.40
C HIS A 71 -4.81 5.98 1.97
N ILE A 72 -4.56 4.67 1.96
CA ILE A 72 -3.28 4.09 2.38
C ILE A 72 -2.15 4.64 1.51
N ASN A 73 -2.31 4.60 0.18
CA ASN A 73 -1.30 5.10 -0.76
C ASN A 73 -0.99 6.58 -0.57
N GLN A 74 -2.00 7.41 -0.31
CA GLN A 74 -1.81 8.84 -0.06
C GLN A 74 -1.00 9.05 1.22
N ARG A 75 -1.35 8.38 2.32
CA ARG A 75 -0.58 8.43 3.57
C ARG A 75 0.87 8.00 3.35
N VAL A 76 1.08 6.89 2.65
CA VAL A 76 2.42 6.40 2.29
C VAL A 76 3.17 7.40 1.40
N ALA A 77 2.50 8.03 0.44
CA ALA A 77 3.08 9.07 -0.41
C ALA A 77 3.52 10.29 0.41
N HIS A 78 2.75 10.68 1.43
CA HIS A 78 3.14 11.76 2.34
C HIS A 78 4.42 11.45 3.12
N ALA A 79 4.68 10.18 3.47
CA ALA A 79 5.92 9.78 4.12
C ALA A 79 7.15 9.88 3.20
N VAL A 80 6.95 9.79 1.88
CA VAL A 80 8.01 9.90 0.85
C VAL A 80 8.28 11.36 0.47
N LEU A 81 7.30 12.23 0.63
CA LEU A 81 7.40 13.63 0.23
C LEU A 81 8.46 14.35 1.07
N GLY A 82 9.41 15.01 0.42
CA GLY A 82 10.50 15.72 1.10
C GLY A 82 11.68 14.84 1.50
N THR A 83 11.58 13.51 1.40
CA THR A 83 12.72 12.61 1.63
C THR A 83 13.76 12.75 0.53
N SER A 84 15.06 12.61 0.85
CA SER A 84 16.14 12.76 -0.14
C SER A 84 16.09 11.67 -1.22
N THR A 85 16.27 12.06 -2.49
CA THR A 85 16.39 11.12 -3.62
C THR A 85 17.67 10.29 -3.62
N THR A 86 18.55 10.47 -2.63
CA THR A 86 19.70 9.57 -2.42
C THR A 86 19.25 8.17 -2.00
N LEU A 87 18.07 8.05 -1.37
CA LEU A 87 17.42 6.79 -1.05
C LEU A 87 16.31 6.52 -2.08
N PRO A 88 16.32 5.38 -2.79
CA PRO A 88 15.22 4.97 -3.66
C PRO A 88 13.86 4.95 -2.95
N ILE A 89 12.77 5.31 -3.66
CA ILE A 89 11.40 5.36 -3.10
C ILE A 89 11.01 4.05 -2.41
N ASN A 90 11.39 2.89 -2.96
CA ASN A 90 11.07 1.58 -2.39
C ASN A 90 11.87 1.22 -1.13
N GLN A 91 12.91 1.98 -0.78
CA GLN A 91 13.71 1.79 0.43
C GLN A 91 13.32 2.77 1.55
N ILE A 92 12.41 3.70 1.28
CA ILE A 92 11.91 4.62 2.31
C ILE A 92 11.02 3.83 3.28
N PRO A 93 11.25 3.91 4.60
CA PRO A 93 10.38 3.29 5.59
C PRO A 93 8.97 3.87 5.54
N LYS A 94 7.97 3.01 5.29
CA LYS A 94 6.56 3.40 5.10
C LYS A 94 5.60 2.63 6.00
N SER A 95 6.09 1.61 6.69
CA SER A 95 5.31 0.65 7.47
C SER A 95 4.48 1.33 8.55
N GLN A 96 5.08 2.26 9.31
CA GLN A 96 4.36 3.00 10.35
C GLN A 96 3.21 3.84 9.78
N THR A 97 3.42 4.52 8.66
CA THR A 97 2.38 5.35 8.03
C THR A 97 1.26 4.51 7.42
N ALA A 98 1.60 3.34 6.86
CA ALA A 98 0.61 2.38 6.39
C ALA A 98 -0.22 1.79 7.56
N LEU A 99 0.39 1.51 8.71
CA LEU A 99 -0.31 1.04 9.92
C LEU A 99 -1.33 2.08 10.41
N LEU A 100 -0.93 3.35 10.52
CA LEU A 100 -1.85 4.44 10.92
C LEU A 100 -3.02 4.58 9.94
N ALA A 101 -2.76 4.46 8.62
CA ALA A 101 -3.82 4.49 7.62
C ALA A 101 -4.81 3.31 7.78
N VAL A 102 -4.32 2.13 8.15
CA VAL A 102 -5.14 0.95 8.43
C VAL A 102 -5.97 1.12 9.71
N GLU A 103 -5.42 1.72 10.76
CA GLU A 103 -6.19 2.06 11.97
C GLU A 103 -7.35 3.00 11.65
N GLU A 104 -7.09 4.08 10.89
CA GLU A 104 -8.14 5.01 10.45
C GLU A 104 -9.24 4.33 9.62
N LEU A 105 -8.87 3.39 8.75
CA LEU A 105 -9.83 2.60 7.97
C LEU A 105 -10.62 1.63 8.85
N ASN A 106 -9.98 0.99 9.83
CA ASN A 106 -10.66 0.11 10.78
C ASN A 106 -11.71 0.86 11.62
N ASP A 107 -11.43 2.10 11.99
CA ASP A 107 -12.41 2.96 12.66
C ASP A 107 -13.55 3.35 11.73
N LYS A 108 -13.25 3.70 10.47
CA LYS A 108 -14.25 4.07 9.45
C LYS A 108 -15.19 2.91 9.07
N TYR A 109 -14.66 1.69 8.96
CA TYR A 109 -15.40 0.50 8.55
C TYR A 109 -15.75 -0.45 9.71
N LYS A 110 -15.70 0.08 10.94
CA LYS A 110 -15.95 -0.66 12.17
C LYS A 110 -17.23 -1.50 12.09
N GLY A 111 -17.09 -2.79 12.38
CA GLY A 111 -18.19 -3.76 12.36
C GLY A 111 -18.61 -4.28 10.98
N ARG A 112 -17.96 -3.84 9.89
CA ARG A 112 -18.19 -4.35 8.52
C ARG A 112 -16.95 -4.98 7.91
N VAL A 113 -15.81 -4.30 8.04
CA VAL A 113 -14.54 -4.68 7.40
C VAL A 113 -13.41 -4.48 8.39
N HIS A 114 -12.44 -5.40 8.37
CA HIS A 114 -11.23 -5.31 9.17
C HIS A 114 -9.99 -5.41 8.27
N PHE A 115 -9.19 -4.35 8.30
CA PHE A 115 -7.93 -4.21 7.59
C PHE A 115 -6.77 -4.60 8.52
N LEU A 116 -5.83 -5.38 8.00
CA LEU A 116 -4.60 -5.77 8.70
C LEU A 116 -3.41 -5.55 7.75
N PHE A 117 -2.45 -4.75 8.19
CA PHE A 117 -1.19 -4.55 7.48
C PHE A 117 -0.10 -5.40 8.11
N GLN A 118 0.61 -6.16 7.28
CA GLN A 118 1.78 -6.93 7.67
C GLN A 118 2.97 -6.50 6.84
N HIS A 119 4.09 -6.25 7.51
CA HIS A 119 5.34 -5.87 6.89
C HIS A 119 6.38 -6.93 7.25
N THR A 120 7.01 -7.52 6.24
CA THR A 120 8.07 -8.51 6.46
C THR A 120 9.38 -7.92 5.98
N GLU A 121 10.21 -7.48 6.93
CA GLU A 121 11.63 -7.24 6.68
C GLU A 121 12.33 -8.59 6.79
N GLN A 122 12.58 -9.26 5.65
CA GLN A 122 13.44 -10.44 5.68
C GLN A 122 14.89 -10.00 5.77
N GLU A 123 15.54 -10.26 6.91
CA GLU A 123 16.91 -9.82 7.24
C GLU A 123 18.02 -10.32 6.28
N ASN A 124 17.75 -11.15 5.26
CA ASN A 124 18.82 -11.77 4.45
C ASN A 124 18.46 -12.22 3.02
N SER A 125 17.42 -11.68 2.37
CA SER A 125 17.05 -12.10 1.00
C SER A 125 17.25 -11.01 -0.04
N ILE A 126 17.76 -11.44 -1.20
CA ILE A 126 17.94 -10.67 -2.45
C ILE A 126 16.60 -10.13 -2.99
N ASN A 127 15.47 -10.62 -2.45
CA ASN A 127 14.12 -10.18 -2.74
C ASN A 127 13.72 -9.16 -1.69
N GLY A 128 13.60 -7.89 -2.10
CA GLY A 128 13.35 -6.76 -1.20
C GLY A 128 12.09 -6.87 -0.34
N THR A 129 11.94 -5.89 0.55
CA THR A 129 10.89 -5.79 1.55
C THR A 129 9.49 -6.04 0.99
N GLU A 130 8.74 -6.98 1.57
CA GLU A 130 7.37 -7.30 1.17
C GLU A 130 6.37 -6.75 2.19
N SER A 131 5.30 -6.11 1.70
CA SER A 131 4.19 -5.65 2.52
C SER A 131 2.89 -6.26 2.01
N PHE A 132 2.05 -6.64 2.96
CA PHE A 132 0.77 -7.28 2.72
C PHE A 132 -0.35 -6.49 3.40
N LEU A 133 -1.47 -6.34 2.70
CA LEU A 133 -2.72 -5.82 3.26
C LEU A 133 -3.77 -6.92 3.18
N TYR A 134 -4.34 -7.28 4.32
CA TYR A 134 -5.43 -8.24 4.43
C TYR A 134 -6.72 -7.50 4.75
N ILE A 135 -7.79 -7.82 4.03
CA ILE A 135 -9.11 -7.22 4.17
C ILE A 135 -10.09 -8.34 4.48
N ASN A 136 -10.57 -8.37 5.72
CA ASN A 136 -11.48 -9.36 6.24
C ASN A 136 -12.88 -8.78 6.30
N PHE A 137 -13.86 -9.50 5.76
CA PHE A 137 -15.28 -9.14 5.83
C PHE A 137 -15.91 -9.98 6.94
N LYS A 138 -16.18 -9.37 8.10
CA LYS A 138 -16.87 -10.01 9.24
C LYS A 138 -18.37 -9.86 9.12
#